data_AF-W2SQ01-F1
#
_entry.id   AF-W2SQ01-F1
#
_cell.length_a   1.000
_cell.length_b   1.000
_cell.length_c   1.000
_cell.angle_alpha   90.00
_cell.angle_beta   90.00
_cell.angle_gamma   90.00
#
_symmetry.space_group_name_H-M   'P 1'
#
loop_
_entity.id
_entity.type
_entity.pdbx_description
1 polymer ?
#
loop_
_entity_poly.entity_id
_entity_poly.type
_entity_poly.pdbx_seq_one_letter_code
_entity_poly.pdbx_strand_id
1 'polypeptide(L)'
;LLDVEVCLEQFKGEDLIRQYVLISTRQCYVCRQVNAEPSSVIFRIPYKYLRSVQPRPELENSLASLEVILDTDDKRTHPSHIWCGRFEVARRLAEKTMRAKHEYDHSKRTLTAQEYETG
;
A
#
# COMPACT_ATOMS: atom_id res chain seq x y z
N LEU A 1 -11.90 5.17 7.38
CA LEU A 1 -10.65 5.28 6.60
C LEU A 1 -9.55 5.47 7.62
N LEU A 2 -8.50 4.65 7.66
CA LEU A 2 -7.53 4.70 8.76
C LEU A 2 -6.41 5.71 8.50
N ASP A 3 -5.98 5.91 7.25
CA ASP A 3 -5.02 6.95 6.89
C ASP A 3 -5.00 7.15 5.36
N VAL A 4 -4.37 8.23 4.90
CA VAL A 4 -4.07 8.50 3.49
C VAL A 4 -2.62 8.97 3.35
N GLU A 5 -1.92 8.45 2.35
CA GLU A 5 -0.56 8.88 2.02
C GLU A 5 -0.48 9.28 0.55
N VAL A 6 -0.12 10.54 0.27
CA VAL A 6 0.12 11.00 -1.10
C VAL A 6 1.51 10.54 -1.52
N CYS A 7 1.57 9.65 -2.51
CA CYS A 7 2.81 9.01 -2.94
C CYS A 7 3.52 9.83 -4.00
N LEU A 8 2.78 10.28 -5.00
CA LEU A 8 3.33 10.96 -6.18
C LEU A 8 2.38 12.05 -6.63
N GLU A 9 2.94 13.18 -6.99
CA GLU A 9 2.24 14.26 -7.69
C GLU A 9 3.18 14.79 -8.76
N GLN A 10 2.78 14.71 -10.02
CA GLN A 10 3.62 15.14 -11.14
C GLN A 10 2.77 15.58 -12.33
N PHE A 11 3.34 16.48 -13.14
CA PHE A 11 2.80 16.82 -14.44
C PHE A 11 3.27 15.82 -15.49
N LYS A 12 2.36 15.38 -16.36
CA LYS A 12 2.65 14.60 -17.56
C LYS A 12 2.01 15.30 -18.75
N GLY A 13 2.78 16.17 -19.42
CA GLY A 13 2.22 17.12 -20.37
C GLY A 13 1.37 18.15 -19.62
N GLU A 14 0.11 18.32 -20.05
CA GLU A 14 -0.86 19.18 -19.37
C GLU A 14 -1.55 18.48 -18.18
N ASP A 15 -1.37 17.16 -18.04
CA ASP A 15 -2.07 16.37 -17.02
C ASP A 15 -1.36 16.42 -15.66
N LEU A 16 -2.06 16.84 -14.60
CA LEU A 16 -1.65 16.63 -13.22
C LEU A 16 -2.04 15.22 -12.76
N ILE A 17 -1.06 14.35 -12.61
CA ILE A 17 -1.24 12.99 -12.10
C ILE A 17 -0.92 12.98 -10.60
N ARG A 18 -1.90 12.58 -9.78
CA ARG A 18 -1.72 12.31 -8.35
C ARG A 18 -1.93 10.82 -8.08
N GLN A 19 -0.99 10.19 -7.37
CA GLN A 19 -1.15 8.86 -6.81
C GLN A 19 -1.09 8.94 -5.28
N TYR A 20 -2.01 8.24 -4.64
CA TYR A 20 -2.08 8.16 -3.19
C TYR A 20 -2.56 6.79 -2.75
N VAL A 21 -2.25 6.43 -1.52
CA VAL A 21 -2.66 5.16 -0.92
C VAL A 21 -3.64 5.42 0.20
N LEU A 22 -4.82 4.82 0.07
CA LEU A 22 -5.82 4.76 1.12
C LEU A 22 -5.54 3.53 2.01
N ILE A 23 -5.33 3.75 3.29
CA ILE A 23 -5.04 2.70 4.27
C ILE A 23 -6.33 2.40 5.04
N SER A 24 -6.75 1.14 5.03
CA SER A 24 -7.98 0.68 5.67
C SER A 24 -7.71 -0.50 6.60
N THR A 25 -8.72 -0.97 7.31
CA THR A 25 -8.56 -2.07 8.30
C THR A 25 -8.25 -3.43 7.68
N ARG A 26 -8.45 -3.61 6.36
CA ARG A 26 -8.30 -4.92 5.69
C ARG A 26 -7.30 -4.92 4.53
N GLN A 27 -7.11 -3.77 3.91
CA GLN A 27 -6.25 -3.63 2.74
C GLN A 27 -5.89 -2.17 2.49
N CYS A 28 -4.81 -1.93 1.74
CA CYS A 28 -4.55 -0.63 1.14
C CYS A 28 -5.13 -0.57 -0.29
N TYR A 29 -5.56 0.62 -0.71
CA TYR A 29 -5.95 0.91 -2.09
C TYR A 29 -5.00 1.95 -2.67
N VAL A 30 -4.33 1.61 -3.75
CA VAL A 30 -3.54 2.57 -4.52
C VAL A 30 -4.49 3.24 -5.51
N CYS A 31 -4.66 4.54 -5.35
CA CYS A 31 -5.55 5.36 -6.14
C CYS A 31 -4.74 6.25 -7.08
N ARG A 32 -5.27 6.46 -8.29
CA ARG A 32 -4.76 7.43 -9.25
C ARG A 32 -5.85 8.43 -9.59
N GLN A 33 -5.47 9.70 -9.60
CA GLN A 33 -6.28 10.83 -10.01
C GLN A 33 -5.56 11.57 -11.14
N VAL A 34 -6.30 12.07 -12.12
CA VAL A 34 -5.80 12.88 -13.23
C VAL A 34 -6.65 14.15 -13.30
N ASN A 35 -6.03 15.34 -13.34
CA ASN A 35 -6.73 16.63 -13.53
C ASN A 35 -7.95 16.88 -12.61
N ALA A 36 -7.87 16.42 -11.36
CA ALA A 36 -8.96 16.48 -10.37
C ALA A 36 -10.23 15.67 -10.71
N GLU A 37 -10.20 14.81 -11.73
CA GLU A 37 -11.25 13.83 -12.03
C GLU A 37 -11.46 12.84 -10.87
N PRO A 38 -12.56 12.06 -10.85
CA PRO A 38 -12.74 11.00 -9.86
C PRO A 38 -11.57 10.00 -9.85
N SER A 39 -11.12 9.64 -8.65
CA SER A 39 -10.02 8.69 -8.50
C SER A 39 -10.42 7.27 -8.89
N SER A 40 -9.48 6.56 -9.51
CA SER A 40 -9.57 5.13 -9.80
C SER A 40 -8.64 4.32 -8.91
N VAL A 41 -9.08 3.16 -8.43
CA VAL A 41 -8.21 2.19 -7.74
C VAL A 41 -7.44 1.41 -8.78
N ILE A 42 -6.12 1.54 -8.78
CA ILE A 42 -5.22 0.90 -9.76
C ILE A 42 -4.52 -0.34 -9.20
N PHE A 43 -4.42 -0.47 -7.88
CA PHE A 43 -3.81 -1.63 -7.22
C PHE A 43 -4.37 -1.78 -5.79
N ARG A 44 -4.37 -3.01 -5.27
CA ARG A 44 -4.81 -3.32 -3.90
C ARG A 44 -3.75 -4.12 -3.18
N ILE A 45 -3.51 -3.80 -1.91
CA ILE A 45 -2.62 -4.54 -1.02
C ILE A 45 -3.45 -5.22 0.06
N PRO A 46 -3.93 -6.45 -0.17
CA PRO A 46 -4.65 -7.22 0.85
C PRO A 46 -3.71 -7.71 1.95
N TYR A 47 -3.96 -7.32 3.21
CA TYR A 47 -3.05 -7.65 4.33
C TYR A 47 -2.91 -9.15 4.60
N LYS A 48 -3.95 -9.92 4.25
CA LYS A 48 -3.95 -11.39 4.31
C LYS A 48 -2.81 -12.01 3.49
N TYR A 49 -2.52 -11.41 2.33
CA TYR A 49 -1.51 -11.90 1.40
C TYR A 49 -0.23 -11.06 1.45
N LEU A 50 -0.19 -10.01 2.26
CA LEU A 50 0.99 -9.14 2.33
C LEU A 50 2.09 -9.83 3.13
N ARG A 51 3.19 -10.18 2.45
CA ARG A 51 4.38 -10.76 3.05
C ARG A 51 5.30 -9.69 3.60
N SER A 52 5.64 -8.70 2.78
CA SER A 52 6.51 -7.59 3.17
C SER A 52 6.32 -6.38 2.27
N VAL A 53 6.78 -5.24 2.77
CA VAL A 53 6.98 -4.02 1.99
C VAL A 53 8.40 -3.52 2.21
N GLN A 54 9.05 -3.04 1.16
CA GLN A 54 10.41 -2.52 1.22
C GLN A 54 10.49 -1.19 0.49
N PRO A 55 10.81 -0.07 1.19
CA PRO A 55 11.08 1.17 0.51
C PRO A 55 12.36 1.05 -0.31
N ARG A 56 12.31 1.49 -1.57
CA ARG A 56 13.40 1.52 -2.53
C ARG A 56 13.73 2.99 -2.85
N PRO A 57 15.01 3.41 -2.75
CA PRO A 57 15.41 4.77 -3.10
C PRO A 57 15.26 5.03 -4.59
N GLU A 58 15.37 6.31 -4.96
CA GLU A 58 15.47 6.74 -6.35
C GLU A 58 16.70 6.08 -7.03
N LEU A 59 16.52 5.60 -8.26
CA LEU A 59 17.63 5.27 -9.17
C LEU A 59 17.82 6.43 -10.16
N GLU A 60 18.91 6.41 -10.91
CA GLU A 60 19.14 7.41 -11.96
C GLU A 60 17.95 7.48 -12.92
N ASN A 61 17.36 8.66 -13.08
CA ASN A 61 16.14 8.92 -13.86
C ASN A 61 14.89 8.12 -13.42
N SER A 62 14.85 7.63 -12.18
CA SER A 62 13.71 6.90 -11.62
C SER A 62 13.18 7.55 -10.36
N LEU A 63 11.90 7.32 -10.08
CA LEU A 63 11.28 7.64 -8.80
C LEU A 63 11.69 6.62 -7.73
N ALA A 64 11.59 7.02 -6.46
CA ALA A 64 11.57 6.09 -5.35
C ALA A 64 10.32 5.20 -5.45
N SER A 65 10.32 4.06 -4.77
CA SER A 65 9.12 3.22 -4.72
C SER A 65 8.97 2.48 -3.41
N LEU A 66 7.73 2.08 -3.12
CA LEU A 66 7.48 1.00 -2.19
C LEU A 66 7.35 -0.30 -2.99
N GLU A 67 8.31 -1.20 -2.81
CA GLU A 67 8.20 -2.57 -3.29
C GLU A 67 7.26 -3.34 -2.36
N VAL A 68 6.27 -4.00 -2.94
CA VAL A 68 5.23 -4.75 -2.24
C VAL A 68 5.32 -6.20 -2.66
N ILE A 69 5.52 -7.09 -1.68
CA ILE A 69 5.61 -8.53 -1.90
C ILE A 69 4.36 -9.17 -1.34
N LEU A 70 3.54 -9.71 -2.24
CA LEU A 70 2.35 -10.48 -1.90
C LEU A 70 2.64 -11.97 -2.08
N ASP A 71 2.21 -12.79 -1.12
CA ASP A 71 2.13 -14.23 -1.27
C ASP A 71 0.97 -14.56 -2.21
N THR A 72 1.25 -15.42 -3.20
CA THR A 72 0.26 -15.94 -4.13
C THR A 72 0.16 -17.45 -3.95
N ASP A 73 -1.01 -18.01 -4.23
CA ASP A 73 -1.24 -19.47 -4.11
C ASP A 73 -0.30 -20.27 -5.04
N ASP A 74 0.17 -19.66 -6.13
CA ASP A 74 1.09 -20.25 -7.10
C ASP A 74 2.58 -20.15 -6.72
N LYS A 75 2.92 -19.68 -5.50
CA LYS A 75 4.31 -19.43 -5.02
C LYS A 75 5.14 -18.48 -5.90
N ARG A 76 4.56 -17.85 -6.92
CA ARG A 76 5.19 -16.83 -7.75
C ARG A 76 4.94 -15.47 -7.12
N THR A 77 5.91 -14.96 -6.38
CA THR A 77 5.87 -13.59 -5.86
C THR A 77 6.32 -12.62 -6.96
N HIS A 78 5.41 -11.84 -7.50
CA HIS A 78 5.76 -10.71 -8.37
C HIS A 78 5.81 -9.44 -7.51
N PRO A 79 7.00 -8.87 -7.26
CA PRO A 79 7.08 -7.59 -6.57
C PRO A 79 6.32 -6.54 -7.38
N SER A 80 5.40 -5.84 -6.71
CA SER A 80 4.66 -4.72 -7.27
C SER A 80 5.22 -3.43 -6.72
N HIS A 81 5.38 -2.40 -7.55
CA HIS A 81 5.95 -1.13 -7.13
C HIS A 81 4.89 -0.04 -7.07
N ILE A 82 4.84 0.67 -5.94
CA ILE A 82 4.11 1.93 -5.79
C ILE A 82 5.12 3.06 -5.89
N TRP A 83 5.04 3.86 -6.95
CA TRP A 83 5.95 4.97 -7.18
C TRP A 83 5.71 6.09 -6.16
N CYS A 84 6.80 6.64 -5.65
CA CYS A 84 6.81 7.74 -4.70
C CYS A 84 7.71 8.85 -5.21
N GLY A 85 7.28 10.10 -5.05
CA GLY A 85 8.08 11.26 -5.47
C GLY A 85 9.39 11.42 -4.70
N ARG A 86 9.48 10.82 -3.50
CA ARG A 86 10.68 10.84 -2.65
C ARG A 86 10.81 9.54 -1.83
N PHE A 87 12.03 9.16 -1.48
CA PHE A 87 12.30 8.00 -0.62
C PHE A 87 11.64 8.09 0.76
N GLU A 88 11.62 9.26 1.42
CA GLU A 88 10.94 9.43 2.71
C GLU A 88 9.45 9.09 2.66
N VAL A 89 8.80 9.34 1.52
CA VAL A 89 7.39 9.00 1.30
C VAL A 89 7.22 7.48 1.22
N ALA A 90 8.10 6.79 0.50
CA ALA A 90 8.12 5.34 0.44
C ALA A 90 8.36 4.72 1.84
N ARG A 91 9.30 5.27 2.62
CA ARG A 91 9.59 4.79 3.99
C ARG A 91 8.39 4.97 4.92
N ARG A 92 7.77 6.17 4.92
CA ARG A 92 6.58 6.45 5.72
C ARG A 92 5.40 5.56 5.31
N LEU A 93 5.20 5.35 4.01
CA LEU A 93 4.15 4.44 3.52
C LEU A 93 4.39 2.99 3.97
N ALA A 94 5.65 2.53 3.96
CA ALA A 94 6.02 1.21 4.45
C ALA A 94 5.62 1.03 5.92
N GLU A 95 5.99 1.99 6.77
CA GLU A 95 5.68 1.99 8.21
C GLU A 95 4.17 1.98 8.46
N LYS A 96 3.42 2.85 7.78
CA LYS A 96 1.96 2.91 7.89
C LYS A 96 1.28 1.61 7.44
N THR A 97 1.74 1.04 6.32
CA THR A 97 1.20 -0.22 5.79
C THR A 97 1.45 -1.38 6.74
N MET A 98 2.67 -1.51 7.28
CA MET A 98 2.99 -2.57 8.23
C MET A 98 2.25 -2.40 9.56
N ARG A 99 2.07 -1.18 10.06
CA ARG A 99 1.26 -0.90 11.24
C ARG A 99 -0.19 -1.38 11.05
N ALA A 100 -0.82 -1.00 9.94
CA ALA A 100 -2.19 -1.43 9.62
C ALA A 100 -2.29 -2.96 9.46
N LYS A 101 -1.29 -3.60 8.87
CA LYS A 101 -1.21 -5.07 8.82
C LYS A 101 -1.13 -5.69 10.22
N HIS A 102 -0.28 -5.16 11.11
CA HIS A 102 -0.17 -5.65 12.48
C HIS A 102 -1.50 -5.55 13.24
N GLU A 103 -2.23 -4.46 13.07
CA GLU A 103 -3.57 -4.28 13.65
C GLU A 103 -4.58 -5.29 13.10
N TYR A 104 -4.54 -5.55 11.79
CA TYR A 104 -5.35 -6.58 11.14
C TYR A 104 -5.05 -7.99 11.69
N ASP A 105 -3.76 -8.36 11.76
CA ASP A 105 -3.32 -9.67 12.25
C ASP A 105 -3.60 -9.85 13.74
N HIS A 106 -3.54 -8.78 14.54
CA HIS A 106 -3.94 -8.80 15.94
C HIS A 106 -5.45 -9.01 16.07
N SER A 107 -6.27 -8.23 15.36
CA SER A 107 -7.74 -8.34 15.38
C SER A 107 -8.21 -9.74 14.99
N LYS A 108 -7.57 -10.36 14.00
CA LYS A 108 -7.86 -11.75 13.60
C LYS A 108 -7.60 -12.76 14.71
N ARG A 109 -6.48 -12.63 15.44
CA ARG A 109 -6.12 -13.52 16.55
C ARG A 109 -7.05 -13.38 17.74
N THR A 110 -7.43 -12.15 18.09
CA THR A 110 -8.35 -11.89 19.20
C THR A 110 -9.74 -12.46 18.94
N LEU A 111 -10.24 -12.34 17.70
CA LEU A 111 -11.52 -12.94 17.30
C LEU A 111 -11.48 -14.47 17.40
N THR A 112 -10.40 -15.10 16.92
CA THR A 112 -10.28 -16.57 17.04
C THR A 112 -10.19 -17.03 18.49
N ALA A 113 -9.54 -16.28 19.38
CA ALA A 113 -9.44 -16.65 20.79
C ALA A 113 -10.81 -16.63 21.49
N GLN A 114 -11.64 -15.62 21.20
CA GLN A 114 -13.00 -15.51 21.77
C GLN A 114 -13.94 -16.63 21.30
N GLU A 115 -13.80 -17.08 20.05
CA GLU A 115 -14.58 -18.21 19.51
C GLU A 115 -14.27 -19.53 20.22
N TYR A 116 -13.03 -19.74 20.69
CA TYR A 116 -12.64 -20.94 21.46
C TYR A 116 -13.08 -20.89 22.93
N GLU A 117 -13.21 -19.71 23.54
CA GLU A 117 -13.63 -19.57 24.94
C GLU A 117 -15.16 -19.64 25.13
N THR A 118 -15.92 -19.53 24.05
CA THR A 118 -17.40 -19.51 24.06
C THR A 118 -18.04 -20.78 23.46
N GLY A 119 -17.24 -21.74 22.99
CA GLY A 119 -17.67 -23.05 22.51
C GLY A 119 -17.25 -24.18 23.45
#